data_AF-A0A8T8D823-F1
#
_entry.id   AF-A0A8T8D823-F1
#
_cell.length_a   1.000
_cell.length_b   1.000
_cell.length_c   1.000
_cell.angle_alpha   90.00
_cell.angle_beta   90.00
_cell.angle_gamma   90.00
#
_symmetry.space_group_name_H-M   'P 1'
#
loop_
_entity.id
_entity.type
_entity.pdbx_description
1 polymer ?
#
loop_
_entity_poly.entity_id
_entity_poly.type
_entity_poly.pdbx_seq_one_letter_code
_entity_poly.pdbx_strand_id
1 'polypeptide(L)'
;MASAPAALVLELALDQETPVTLFRRLAGDGPGFILESLGGGERSGRYSYVGARPVRELVCTGSGSVVYHRDEPGGTVLDVTPGPADPFAALRRFVPRRPVAPGFRFAGGAVGYLGYDAVRFLERLPGRPPADPLLPVARFMECALLAVLDHRTHRLYLMAPVLVLPGRSEEEARRAARRRLEEALAALEAPLPPRPLLRLDGGAGSQAVVPAGLHSNMAAEDFLAAVRQAQAYIRAGDVFQVVLSRRLEFAWPPAAGAGDGPAVVGPAGAGGVPAAAGPAGAGSAVPEDLDLYRALRAISPSPYMFFLRFDGETTLLGASPELLVRVEGRRALTRPLAGTRPRGAGEEDDRALERELLADPKERAEHTMLVDLGRNDLGRVCRPGTVRVERFMAVERYSHVMHLASDVAGELAEGRDAVDALAACFPAGTLTGAPKVRSMEIIDELEPVARGPYGGAVGYLGYDGDLDMCIAIRTLVLHAGRGFLQVGAGVVAGSQPEGEWAETEAKARSGLRALALAAALGKATSRLPDEPGPALASARVAGGGRGLAAGGPAAGSSPAGGSGPVTGPLAPGPVAKGAPAGPAAAAVAAGEGGHPA
;
A
#
# COMPACT_ATOMS: atom_id res chain seq x y z
N MET A 1 -17.80 31.80 19.61
CA MET A 1 -17.41 32.06 18.22
C MET A 1 -17.20 30.71 17.54
N ALA A 2 -17.98 30.38 16.52
CA ALA A 2 -17.77 29.13 15.77
C ALA A 2 -16.39 29.21 15.10
N SER A 3 -15.48 28.28 15.41
CA SER A 3 -14.15 28.28 14.82
C SER A 3 -14.28 28.17 13.31
N ALA A 4 -13.68 29.10 12.57
CA ALA A 4 -13.69 29.09 11.11
C ALA A 4 -13.22 27.72 10.58
N PRO A 5 -13.83 27.18 9.51
CA PRO A 5 -13.48 25.85 9.01
C PRO A 5 -12.04 25.84 8.51
N ALA A 6 -11.26 24.86 9.00
CA ALA A 6 -9.84 24.68 8.70
C ALA A 6 -9.55 24.23 7.25
N ALA A 7 -10.59 23.83 6.52
CA ALA A 7 -10.56 23.55 5.09
C ALA A 7 -11.89 23.97 4.46
N LEU A 8 -11.85 24.37 3.19
CA LEU A 8 -13.06 24.45 2.38
C LEU A 8 -13.32 23.06 1.78
N VAL A 9 -14.56 22.59 1.86
CA VAL A 9 -14.97 21.27 1.36
C VAL A 9 -16.09 21.43 0.34
N LEU A 10 -15.94 20.75 -0.80
CA LEU A 10 -16.97 20.61 -1.83
C LEU A 10 -17.31 19.12 -1.97
N GLU A 11 -18.59 18.79 -1.87
CA GLU A 11 -19.11 17.43 -2.03
C GLU A 11 -19.70 17.25 -3.44
N LEU A 12 -19.32 16.15 -4.10
CA LEU A 12 -19.74 15.76 -5.44
C LEU A 12 -20.15 14.28 -5.45
N ALA A 13 -20.84 13.85 -6.51
CA ALA A 13 -21.08 12.43 -6.77
C ALA A 13 -19.77 11.76 -7.24
N LEU A 14 -19.55 10.51 -6.83
CA LEU A 14 -18.46 9.67 -7.34
C LEU A 14 -19.00 8.70 -8.38
N ASP A 15 -19.26 9.19 -9.59
CA ASP A 15 -19.85 8.44 -10.70
C ASP A 15 -18.96 8.38 -11.95
N GLN A 16 -18.18 9.44 -12.21
CA GLN A 16 -17.31 9.55 -13.40
C GLN A 16 -15.82 9.35 -13.11
N GLU A 17 -15.44 9.27 -11.83
CA GLU A 17 -14.04 9.39 -11.42
C GLU A 17 -13.51 8.16 -10.69
N THR A 18 -12.21 7.93 -10.86
CA THR A 18 -11.40 6.93 -10.15
C THR A 18 -10.19 7.64 -9.52
N PRO A 19 -9.49 7.03 -8.54
CA PRO A 19 -8.27 7.63 -7.99
C PRO A 19 -7.23 7.98 -9.06
N VAL A 20 -7.08 7.14 -10.08
CA VAL A 20 -6.13 7.35 -11.19
C VAL A 20 -6.56 8.53 -12.07
N THR A 21 -7.84 8.63 -12.43
CA THR A 21 -8.32 9.75 -13.26
C THR A 21 -8.25 11.07 -12.50
N LEU A 22 -8.62 11.10 -11.22
CA LEU A 22 -8.46 12.28 -10.37
C LEU A 22 -7.01 12.74 -10.27
N PHE A 23 -6.07 11.82 -10.08
CA PHE A 23 -4.65 12.19 -10.04
C PHE A 23 -4.20 12.82 -11.36
N ARG A 24 -4.58 12.26 -12.51
CA ARG A 24 -4.27 12.82 -13.84
C ARG A 24 -4.87 14.22 -14.03
N ARG A 25 -6.07 14.46 -13.51
CA ARG A 25 -6.75 15.77 -13.63
C ARG A 25 -6.16 16.82 -12.69
N LEU A 26 -5.88 16.43 -11.44
CA LEU A 26 -5.53 17.37 -10.38
C LEU A 26 -4.03 17.61 -10.27
N ALA A 27 -3.22 16.56 -10.44
CA ALA A 27 -1.77 16.63 -10.36
C ALA A 27 -1.10 16.65 -11.74
N GLY A 28 -1.69 16.03 -12.76
CA GLY A 28 -1.10 15.97 -14.11
C GLY A 28 0.24 15.26 -14.10
N ASP A 29 1.31 15.98 -14.47
CA ASP A 29 2.71 15.53 -14.36
C ASP A 29 3.43 16.04 -13.09
N GLY A 30 2.76 16.91 -12.32
CA GLY A 30 3.30 17.52 -11.10
C GLY A 30 3.25 16.60 -9.87
N PRO A 31 3.92 16.98 -8.78
CA PRO A 31 3.99 16.17 -7.58
C PRO A 31 2.63 16.04 -6.87
N GLY A 32 2.47 14.95 -6.14
CA GLY A 32 1.23 14.59 -5.45
C GLY A 32 1.22 13.13 -5.03
N PHE A 33 0.08 12.64 -4.58
CA PHE A 33 -0.06 11.24 -4.20
C PHE A 33 -1.41 10.60 -4.55
N ILE A 34 -1.41 9.27 -4.58
CA ILE A 34 -2.58 8.41 -4.50
C ILE A 34 -2.37 7.46 -3.32
N LEU A 35 -3.37 7.30 -2.45
CA LEU A 35 -3.46 6.25 -1.45
C LEU A 35 -4.78 5.49 -1.68
N GLU A 36 -4.72 4.19 -1.95
CA GLU A 36 -5.91 3.33 -2.08
C GLU A 36 -5.78 2.10 -1.16
N SER A 37 -6.91 1.47 -0.88
CA SER A 37 -6.95 0.22 -0.12
C SER A 37 -7.84 -0.79 -0.85
N LEU A 38 -7.21 -1.73 -1.57
CA LEU A 38 -7.84 -2.59 -2.58
C LEU A 38 -7.85 -4.09 -2.21
N GLY A 39 -7.56 -4.44 -0.94
CA GLY A 39 -7.51 -5.83 -0.48
C GLY A 39 -8.86 -6.56 -0.48
N GLY A 40 -8.86 -7.84 -0.90
CA GLY A 40 -10.06 -8.64 -1.18
C GLY A 40 -10.83 -9.16 0.04
N GLY A 41 -12.14 -9.41 -0.15
CA GLY A 41 -13.08 -9.89 0.87
C GLY A 41 -14.04 -8.80 1.39
N GLU A 42 -14.67 -9.04 2.55
CA GLU A 42 -15.64 -8.13 3.20
C GLU A 42 -15.06 -6.76 3.64
N ARG A 43 -13.77 -6.49 3.39
CA ARG A 43 -13.02 -5.34 3.93
C ARG A 43 -12.23 -4.58 2.86
N SER A 44 -12.79 -4.36 1.67
CA SER A 44 -12.24 -3.32 0.78
C SER A 44 -12.22 -1.97 1.50
N GLY A 45 -11.19 -1.16 1.26
CA GLY A 45 -11.06 0.11 1.94
C GLY A 45 -12.17 1.07 1.52
N ARG A 46 -12.89 1.61 2.51
CA ARG A 46 -13.95 2.60 2.27
C ARG A 46 -13.45 3.83 1.52
N TYR A 47 -12.21 4.23 1.74
CA TYR A 47 -11.66 5.49 1.25
C TYR A 47 -10.47 5.31 0.32
N SER A 48 -10.41 6.14 -0.71
CA SER A 48 -9.17 6.47 -1.42
C SER A 48 -8.87 7.96 -1.28
N TYR A 49 -7.59 8.32 -1.33
CA TYR A 49 -7.13 9.70 -1.20
C TYR A 49 -6.25 10.06 -2.38
N VAL A 50 -6.49 11.24 -2.95
CA VAL A 50 -5.63 11.81 -4.00
C VAL A 50 -5.22 13.21 -3.58
N GLY A 51 -3.92 13.41 -3.37
CA GLY A 51 -3.35 14.70 -3.04
C GLY A 51 -2.67 15.33 -4.25
N ALA A 52 -2.85 16.62 -4.43
CA ALA A 52 -2.21 17.38 -5.51
C ALA A 52 -1.69 18.73 -5.00
N ARG A 53 -0.74 19.30 -5.74
CA ARG A 53 -0.17 20.64 -5.46
C ARG A 53 0.41 20.70 -4.04
N PRO A 54 1.49 19.96 -3.75
CA PRO A 54 2.19 20.09 -2.48
C PRO A 54 2.59 21.54 -2.27
N VAL A 55 2.35 22.06 -1.08
CA VAL A 55 2.75 23.42 -0.65
C VAL A 55 3.93 23.38 0.30
N ARG A 56 4.12 22.27 1.00
CA ARG A 56 5.28 22.04 1.85
C ARG A 56 5.82 20.65 1.65
N GLU A 57 7.13 20.51 1.77
CA GLU A 57 7.81 19.23 1.69
C GLU A 57 8.93 19.14 2.72
N LEU A 58 8.91 18.08 3.53
CA LEU A 58 9.98 17.71 4.45
C LEU A 58 10.92 16.71 3.78
N VAL A 59 12.22 16.97 3.81
CA VAL A 59 13.27 16.06 3.36
C VAL A 59 14.28 15.88 4.48
N CYS A 60 14.53 14.64 4.93
CA CYS A 60 15.54 14.31 5.92
C CYS A 60 16.61 13.41 5.29
N THR A 61 17.86 13.87 5.20
CA THR A 61 18.97 13.12 4.58
C THR A 61 19.77 12.28 5.59
N GLY A 62 19.44 12.41 6.88
CA GLY A 62 20.20 11.82 7.99
C GLY A 62 21.36 12.69 8.49
N SER A 63 21.84 13.65 7.69
CA SER A 63 22.79 14.70 8.11
C SER A 63 22.12 16.04 8.44
N GLY A 64 20.81 16.13 8.21
CA GLY A 64 19.99 17.32 8.36
C GLY A 64 18.55 17.05 7.92
N SER A 65 17.69 18.04 8.17
CA SER A 65 16.36 18.10 7.57
C SER A 65 16.09 19.48 6.98
N VAL A 66 15.41 19.50 5.84
CA VAL A 66 15.00 20.73 5.15
C VAL A 66 13.50 20.70 4.93
N VAL A 67 12.84 21.84 5.16
CA VAL A 67 11.44 22.06 4.80
C VAL A 67 11.39 23.06 3.64
N TYR A 68 10.80 22.65 2.53
CA TYR A 68 10.56 23.49 1.37
C TYR A 68 9.13 24.02 1.37
N HIS A 69 8.94 25.26 0.92
CA HIS A 69 7.67 25.79 0.42
C HIS A 69 7.59 25.56 -1.09
N ARG A 70 6.50 25.02 -1.59
CA ARG A 70 6.36 24.51 -2.96
C ARG A 70 5.29 25.28 -3.76
N ASP A 71 5.31 26.61 -3.67
CA ASP A 71 4.46 27.45 -4.55
C ASP A 71 4.97 27.44 -6.01
N GLU A 72 6.27 27.19 -6.22
CA GLU A 72 6.93 27.11 -7.52
C GLU A 72 7.89 25.90 -7.58
N PRO A 73 8.24 25.36 -8.78
CA PRO A 73 9.23 24.30 -8.92
C PRO A 73 10.58 24.65 -8.29
N GLY A 74 11.21 23.70 -7.58
CA GLY A 74 12.44 23.95 -6.83
C GLY A 74 12.21 24.50 -5.41
N GLY A 75 11.12 25.25 -5.20
CA GLY A 75 10.62 25.69 -3.90
C GLY A 75 11.51 26.69 -3.16
N THR A 76 10.94 27.40 -2.18
CA THR A 76 11.71 28.25 -1.25
C THR A 76 12.01 27.46 0.01
N VAL A 77 13.27 27.48 0.48
CA VAL A 77 13.62 26.85 1.75
C VAL A 77 12.99 27.64 2.90
N LEU A 78 12.16 26.97 3.72
CA LEU A 78 11.50 27.57 4.90
C LEU A 78 12.26 27.33 6.18
N ASP A 79 12.80 26.13 6.34
CA ASP A 79 13.52 25.72 7.54
C ASP A 79 14.64 24.75 7.17
N VAL A 80 15.78 24.91 7.85
CA VAL A 80 16.93 24.02 7.76
C VAL A 80 17.34 23.69 9.19
N THR A 81 17.24 22.42 9.55
CA THR A 81 17.82 21.91 10.79
C THR A 81 19.15 21.23 10.43
N PRO A 82 20.31 21.84 10.76
CA PRO A 82 21.61 21.24 10.51
C PRO A 82 21.91 20.12 11.53
N GLY A 83 22.77 19.17 11.15
CA GLY A 83 23.14 18.03 11.99
C GLY A 83 22.15 16.88 11.90
N PRO A 84 22.43 15.72 12.52
CA PRO A 84 21.58 14.53 12.43
C PRO A 84 20.19 14.83 13.03
N ALA A 85 19.24 15.19 12.18
CA ALA A 85 17.87 15.51 12.54
C ALA A 85 17.07 14.22 12.65
N ASP A 86 16.52 13.96 13.84
CA ASP A 86 15.59 12.85 14.08
C ASP A 86 14.36 12.99 13.15
N PRO A 87 14.16 12.05 12.19
CA PRO A 87 13.07 12.14 11.24
C PRO A 87 11.68 12.01 11.89
N PHE A 88 11.58 11.37 13.05
CA PHE A 88 10.32 11.26 13.81
C PHE A 88 9.96 12.62 14.43
N ALA A 89 10.90 13.26 15.11
CA ALA A 89 10.73 14.62 15.62
C ALA A 89 10.50 15.64 14.49
N ALA A 90 11.19 15.50 13.36
CA ALA A 90 11.00 16.35 12.19
C ALA A 90 9.59 16.21 11.60
N LEU A 91 9.07 14.99 11.46
CA LEU A 91 7.70 14.74 11.02
C LEU A 91 6.67 15.36 11.97
N ARG A 92 6.87 15.20 13.29
CA ARG A 92 6.02 15.80 14.32
C ARG A 92 5.97 17.34 14.21
N ARG A 93 7.12 17.98 13.98
CA ARG A 93 7.21 19.44 13.77
C ARG A 93 6.61 19.88 12.43
N PHE A 94 6.73 19.05 11.40
CA PHE A 94 6.30 19.38 10.04
C PHE A 94 4.77 19.55 9.94
N VAL A 95 3.99 18.74 10.67
CA VAL A 95 2.51 18.78 10.70
C VAL A 95 2.01 19.18 12.09
N PRO A 96 1.89 20.49 12.39
CA PRO A 96 1.25 20.90 13.64
C PRO A 96 -0.22 20.49 13.65
N ARG A 97 -0.77 20.24 14.85
CA ARG A 97 -2.20 19.93 15.03
C ARG A 97 -3.06 21.08 14.49
N ARG A 98 -4.09 20.74 13.71
CA ARG A 98 -5.08 21.72 13.22
C ARG A 98 -6.48 21.12 13.32
N PRO A 99 -7.54 21.95 13.44
CA PRO A 99 -8.89 21.45 13.29
C PRO A 99 -9.07 20.77 11.93
N VAL A 100 -9.91 19.76 11.86
CA VAL A 100 -10.25 19.06 10.61
C VAL A 100 -11.75 18.96 10.45
N ALA A 101 -12.21 18.76 9.21
CA ALA A 101 -13.61 18.41 8.97
C ALA A 101 -13.91 17.04 9.63
N PRO A 102 -14.97 16.92 10.45
CA PRO A 102 -15.31 15.66 11.09
C PRO A 102 -15.80 14.62 10.07
N GLY A 103 -15.69 13.34 10.42
CA GLY A 103 -16.26 12.23 9.63
C GLY A 103 -15.35 11.65 8.55
N PHE A 104 -14.12 12.14 8.43
CA PHE A 104 -13.09 11.61 7.54
C PHE A 104 -11.98 10.96 8.35
N ARG A 105 -11.45 9.82 7.86
CA ARG A 105 -10.27 9.17 8.46
C ARG A 105 -8.99 9.97 8.17
N PHE A 106 -8.96 10.70 7.04
CA PHE A 106 -7.90 11.62 6.71
C PHE A 106 -8.48 12.85 5.99
N ALA A 107 -8.23 14.03 6.55
CA ALA A 107 -8.71 15.32 6.03
C ALA A 107 -7.56 16.30 5.75
N GLY A 108 -6.36 15.77 5.51
CA GLY A 108 -5.14 16.53 5.27
C GLY A 108 -4.08 16.33 6.36
N GLY A 109 -2.83 16.58 6.00
CA GLY A 109 -1.66 16.33 6.82
C GLY A 109 -0.44 16.02 5.94
N ALA A 110 0.55 15.34 6.51
CA ALA A 110 1.72 14.86 5.77
C ALA A 110 1.45 13.47 5.18
N VAL A 111 1.81 13.29 3.92
CA VAL A 111 1.85 11.99 3.24
C VAL A 111 3.27 11.74 2.73
N GLY A 112 3.81 10.55 2.96
CA GLY A 112 5.21 10.29 2.66
C GLY A 112 5.71 8.95 3.14
N TYR A 113 7.03 8.87 3.29
CA TYR A 113 7.71 7.68 3.79
C TYR A 113 8.81 8.00 4.80
N LEU A 114 9.07 7.01 5.66
CA LEU A 114 10.29 6.87 6.47
C LEU A 114 11.05 5.67 5.94
N GLY A 115 12.29 5.88 5.50
CA GLY A 115 13.19 4.81 5.12
C GLY A 115 13.65 4.00 6.33
N TYR A 116 13.99 2.74 6.12
CA TYR A 116 14.44 1.80 7.14
C TYR A 116 15.58 2.35 8.01
N ASP A 117 16.53 3.08 7.39
CA ASP A 117 17.65 3.71 8.09
C ASP A 117 17.25 4.78 9.12
N ALA A 118 15.98 5.20 9.17
CA ALA A 118 15.45 6.02 10.25
C ALA A 118 15.58 5.33 11.62
N VAL A 119 15.67 4.00 11.67
CA VAL A 119 15.89 3.25 12.92
C VAL A 119 17.19 3.64 13.62
N ARG A 120 18.19 4.16 12.89
CA ARG A 120 19.48 4.58 13.46
C ARG A 120 19.37 5.79 14.40
N PHE A 121 18.21 6.47 14.40
CA PHE A 121 17.87 7.52 15.35
C PHE A 121 17.18 7.00 16.61
N LEU A 122 16.73 5.74 16.59
CA LEU A 122 16.07 5.07 17.71
C LEU A 122 17.02 4.07 18.39
N GLU A 123 17.86 3.38 17.62
CA GLU A 123 18.74 2.31 18.06
C GLU A 123 20.17 2.55 17.59
N ARG A 124 21.15 2.11 18.40
CA ARG A 124 22.56 2.22 18.06
C ARG A 124 22.99 1.02 17.21
N LEU A 125 23.23 1.25 15.92
CA LEU A 125 23.72 0.24 14.96
C LEU A 125 25.14 0.59 14.51
N PRO A 126 26.18 -0.19 14.91
CA PRO A 126 27.59 0.18 14.73
C PRO A 126 28.14 0.02 13.30
N GLY A 127 27.52 -0.81 12.46
CA GLY A 127 27.87 -0.96 11.04
C GLY A 127 26.82 -0.26 10.17
N ARG A 128 27.22 0.62 9.25
CA ARG A 128 26.30 1.18 8.25
C ARG A 128 26.77 0.75 6.86
N PRO A 129 26.00 -0.08 6.14
CA PRO A 129 26.23 -0.30 4.72
C PRO A 129 26.24 1.04 3.98
N PRO A 130 26.97 1.19 2.87
CA PRO A 130 26.97 2.40 2.07
C PRO A 130 25.55 2.91 1.84
N ALA A 131 25.30 4.16 2.24
CA ALA A 131 24.00 4.79 2.04
C ALA A 131 23.78 4.99 0.54
N ASP A 132 22.56 4.71 0.07
CA ASP A 132 22.18 5.13 -1.27
C ASP A 132 22.02 6.66 -1.26
N PRO A 133 22.88 7.42 -1.96
CA PRO A 133 22.84 8.89 -1.89
C PRO A 133 21.55 9.45 -2.51
N LEU A 134 20.78 8.63 -3.23
CA LEU A 134 19.62 9.06 -3.99
C LEU A 134 18.34 9.14 -3.15
N LEU A 135 18.30 8.51 -1.97
CA LEU A 135 17.05 8.33 -1.21
C LEU A 135 17.17 8.89 0.21
N PRO A 136 16.50 10.03 0.50
CA PRO A 136 16.42 10.57 1.85
C PRO A 136 15.89 9.54 2.87
N VAL A 137 16.35 9.66 4.12
CA VAL A 137 15.89 8.85 5.25
C VAL A 137 14.40 9.08 5.53
N ALA A 138 13.87 10.27 5.25
CA ALA A 138 12.44 10.54 5.32
C ALA A 138 12.03 11.60 4.30
N ARG A 139 10.85 11.45 3.72
CA ARG A 139 10.30 12.44 2.80
C ARG A 139 8.78 12.51 2.89
N PHE A 140 8.24 13.69 3.16
CA PHE A 140 6.81 13.92 3.34
C PHE A 140 6.34 15.18 2.64
N MET A 141 5.15 15.15 2.06
CA MET A 141 4.50 16.30 1.42
C MET A 141 3.19 16.67 2.11
N GLU A 142 2.88 17.96 2.15
CA GLU A 142 1.61 18.52 2.58
C GLU A 142 0.92 19.14 1.36
N CYS A 143 -0.22 18.60 0.94
CA CYS A 143 -0.94 19.02 -0.28
C CYS A 143 -1.96 20.12 -0.01
N ALA A 144 -2.05 21.08 -0.94
CA ALA A 144 -3.04 22.16 -0.89
C ALA A 144 -4.43 21.74 -1.40
N LEU A 145 -4.51 20.57 -2.03
CA LEU A 145 -5.75 19.97 -2.51
C LEU A 145 -5.75 18.48 -2.17
N LEU A 146 -6.84 18.02 -1.57
CA LEU A 146 -7.09 16.62 -1.24
C LEU A 146 -8.46 16.22 -1.80
N ALA A 147 -8.50 15.18 -2.60
CA ALA A 147 -9.73 14.51 -2.99
C ALA A 147 -9.90 13.24 -2.14
N VAL A 148 -11.04 13.12 -1.46
CA VAL A 148 -11.43 11.94 -0.69
C VAL A 148 -12.57 11.22 -1.41
N LEU A 149 -12.31 10.00 -1.86
CA LEU A 149 -13.33 9.14 -2.46
C LEU A 149 -13.91 8.24 -1.37
N ASP A 150 -15.21 8.33 -1.08
CA ASP A 150 -15.93 7.40 -0.22
C ASP A 150 -16.68 6.39 -1.10
N HIS A 151 -16.08 5.21 -1.28
CA HIS A 151 -16.61 4.13 -2.12
C HIS A 151 -17.90 3.53 -1.57
N ARG A 152 -18.15 3.67 -0.26
CA ARG A 152 -19.35 3.12 0.39
C ARG A 152 -20.56 4.01 0.16
N THR A 153 -20.38 5.32 0.18
CA THR A 153 -21.47 6.29 -0.01
C THR A 153 -21.52 6.85 -1.42
N HIS A 154 -20.61 6.45 -2.31
CA HIS A 154 -20.46 6.98 -3.67
C HIS A 154 -20.33 8.51 -3.69
N ARG A 155 -19.52 9.06 -2.78
CA ARG A 155 -19.28 10.50 -2.65
C ARG A 155 -17.81 10.84 -2.91
N LEU A 156 -17.59 11.97 -3.56
CA LEU A 156 -16.29 12.58 -3.76
C LEU A 156 -16.25 13.90 -2.98
N TYR A 157 -15.22 14.09 -2.16
CA TYR A 157 -15.01 15.33 -1.41
C TYR A 157 -13.73 15.99 -1.89
N LEU A 158 -13.82 17.20 -2.45
CA LEU A 158 -12.66 18.05 -2.73
C LEU A 158 -12.43 18.97 -1.53
N MET A 159 -11.25 18.88 -0.94
CA MET A 159 -10.85 19.63 0.25
C MET A 159 -9.65 20.51 -0.06
N ALA A 160 -9.77 21.80 0.23
CA ALA A 160 -8.68 22.76 0.17
C ALA A 160 -8.42 23.32 1.58
N PRO A 161 -7.34 22.88 2.26
CA PRO A 161 -6.94 23.43 3.55
C PRO A 161 -6.75 24.95 3.51
N VAL A 162 -7.23 25.65 4.54
CA VAL A 162 -7.01 27.09 4.70
C VAL A 162 -5.68 27.28 5.44
N LEU A 163 -4.62 27.43 4.67
CA LEU A 163 -3.25 27.53 5.17
C LEU A 163 -2.86 29.00 5.35
N VAL A 164 -2.83 29.47 6.60
CA VAL A 164 -2.37 30.82 6.94
C VAL A 164 -0.85 30.83 7.06
N LEU A 165 -0.19 31.21 5.97
CA LEU A 165 1.26 31.34 5.93
C LEU A 165 1.73 32.64 6.63
N PRO A 166 2.98 32.70 7.12
CA PRO A 166 3.54 33.92 7.70
C PRO A 166 3.39 35.13 6.76
N GLY A 167 2.87 36.24 7.28
CA GLY A 167 2.67 37.48 6.52
C GLY A 167 1.42 37.52 5.64
N ARG A 168 0.54 36.50 5.67
CA ARG A 168 -0.75 36.48 4.97
C ARG A 168 -1.92 36.58 5.94
N SER A 169 -3.01 37.24 5.53
CA SER A 169 -4.24 37.25 6.32
C SER A 169 -5.06 35.97 6.14
N GLU A 170 -5.92 35.64 7.10
CA GLU A 170 -6.84 34.50 6.98
C GLU A 170 -7.76 34.63 5.75
N GLU A 171 -8.18 35.85 5.42
CA GLU A 171 -9.01 36.10 4.24
C GLU A 171 -8.26 35.80 2.94
N GLU A 172 -6.98 36.17 2.85
CA GLU A 172 -6.14 35.83 1.70
C GLU A 172 -5.98 34.32 1.56
N ALA A 173 -5.74 33.61 2.67
CA ALA A 173 -5.64 32.15 2.71
C ALA A 173 -6.96 31.49 2.26
N ARG A 174 -8.11 32.00 2.72
CA ARG A 174 -9.44 31.52 2.32
C ARG A 174 -9.72 31.77 0.84
N ARG A 175 -9.37 32.95 0.31
CA ARG A 175 -9.48 33.26 -1.13
C ARG A 175 -8.60 32.31 -1.96
N ALA A 176 -7.39 32.01 -1.50
CA ALA A 176 -6.51 31.05 -2.18
C ALA A 176 -7.08 29.62 -2.15
N ALA A 177 -7.61 29.17 -1.02
CA ALA A 177 -8.27 27.86 -0.91
C ALA A 177 -9.50 27.76 -1.84
N ARG A 178 -10.30 28.84 -1.95
CA ARG A 178 -11.44 28.90 -2.88
C ARG A 178 -10.99 28.76 -4.33
N ARG A 179 -10.00 29.54 -4.77
CA ARG A 179 -9.45 29.45 -6.13
C ARG A 179 -8.98 28.04 -6.48
N ARG A 180 -8.29 27.36 -5.54
CA ARG A 180 -7.85 25.96 -5.75
C ARG A 180 -9.01 25.00 -5.97
N LEU A 181 -10.14 25.17 -5.28
CA LEU A 181 -11.34 24.36 -5.51
C LEU A 181 -11.99 24.67 -6.85
N GLU A 182 -12.06 25.94 -7.25
CA GLU A 182 -12.59 26.35 -8.55
C GLU A 182 -11.75 25.79 -9.70
N GLU A 183 -10.43 25.87 -9.59
CA GLU A 183 -9.48 25.25 -10.54
C GLU A 183 -9.60 23.73 -10.57
N ALA A 184 -9.79 23.09 -9.41
CA ALA A 184 -9.99 21.65 -9.33
C ALA A 184 -11.28 21.26 -10.07
N LEU A 185 -12.39 21.96 -9.80
CA LEU A 185 -13.67 21.71 -10.47
C LEU A 185 -13.56 21.86 -11.99
N ALA A 186 -12.92 22.92 -12.46
CA ALA A 186 -12.65 23.12 -13.89
C ALA A 186 -11.82 21.97 -14.49
N ALA A 187 -10.83 21.44 -13.76
CA ALA A 187 -10.03 20.30 -14.20
C ALA A 187 -10.82 18.97 -14.22
N LEU A 188 -11.83 18.81 -13.36
CA LEU A 188 -12.76 17.68 -13.41
C LEU A 188 -13.66 17.74 -14.66
N GLU A 189 -14.12 18.93 -15.02
CA GLU A 189 -15.00 19.15 -16.19
C GLU A 189 -14.26 19.10 -17.53
N ALA A 190 -12.95 19.35 -17.54
CA ALA A 190 -12.14 19.31 -18.75
C ALA A 190 -12.02 17.89 -19.36
N PRO A 191 -11.84 17.75 -20.68
CA PRO A 191 -11.54 16.44 -21.28
C PRO A 191 -10.14 15.97 -20.85
N LEU A 192 -10.02 14.69 -20.47
CA LEU A 192 -8.71 14.07 -20.20
C LEU A 192 -8.03 13.68 -21.52
N PRO A 193 -6.73 14.01 -21.71
CA PRO A 193 -5.97 13.54 -22.86
C PRO A 193 -5.99 12.00 -22.94
N PRO A 194 -6.18 11.42 -24.14
CA PRO A 194 -6.19 9.98 -24.30
C PRO A 194 -4.82 9.38 -23.94
N ARG A 195 -4.85 8.23 -23.27
CA ARG A 195 -3.66 7.43 -22.92
C ARG A 195 -3.93 5.98 -23.34
N PRO A 196 -2.92 5.21 -23.78
CA PRO A 196 -3.11 3.80 -24.11
C PRO A 196 -3.68 3.00 -22.94
N LEU A 197 -4.54 2.03 -23.27
CA LEU A 197 -5.13 1.12 -22.31
C LEU A 197 -4.13 0.04 -21.91
N LEU A 198 -4.15 -0.31 -20.62
CA LEU A 198 -3.37 -1.40 -20.07
C LEU A 198 -3.99 -2.75 -20.48
N ARG A 199 -3.31 -3.51 -21.34
CA ARG A 199 -3.80 -4.82 -21.85
C ARG A 199 -3.27 -5.97 -21.01
N LEU A 200 -4.13 -6.63 -20.24
CA LEU A 200 -3.73 -7.74 -19.35
C LEU A 200 -3.51 -9.07 -20.11
N ASP A 201 -4.10 -9.21 -21.30
CA ASP A 201 -4.15 -10.46 -22.06
C ASP A 201 -2.85 -10.79 -22.84
N GLY A 202 -1.91 -9.84 -22.92
CA GLY A 202 -0.66 -10.01 -23.69
C GLY A 202 0.42 -10.89 -23.04
N GLY A 203 0.13 -11.51 -21.90
CA GLY A 203 1.17 -12.04 -20.99
C GLY A 203 1.52 -13.52 -21.11
N ALA A 204 0.88 -14.31 -21.97
CA ALA A 204 1.16 -15.76 -22.05
C ALA A 204 2.07 -16.17 -23.23
N GLY A 205 2.26 -15.30 -24.24
CA GLY A 205 3.04 -15.62 -25.44
C GLY A 205 3.84 -14.47 -26.06
N SER A 206 3.73 -13.24 -25.54
CA SER A 206 4.61 -12.13 -25.94
C SER A 206 5.89 -12.22 -25.10
N GLN A 207 7.07 -12.15 -25.74
CA GLN A 207 8.34 -12.06 -25.01
C GLN A 207 8.23 -10.96 -23.96
N ALA A 208 8.30 -11.32 -22.68
CA ALA A 208 8.20 -10.36 -21.59
C ALA A 208 9.26 -9.29 -21.82
N VAL A 209 8.85 -8.04 -22.00
CA VAL A 209 9.77 -6.92 -22.13
C VAL A 209 10.48 -6.77 -20.79
N VAL A 210 11.68 -7.30 -20.70
CA VAL A 210 12.57 -7.07 -19.56
C VAL A 210 13.15 -5.67 -19.75
N PRO A 211 13.00 -4.76 -18.77
CA PRO A 211 13.62 -3.45 -18.86
C PRO A 211 15.12 -3.59 -19.02
N ALA A 212 15.70 -2.69 -19.82
CA ALA A 212 17.14 -2.61 -19.97
C ALA A 212 17.82 -2.43 -18.60
N GLY A 213 18.94 -3.12 -18.41
CA GLY A 213 19.76 -3.00 -17.20
C GLY A 213 19.18 -3.68 -15.95
N LEU A 214 18.14 -4.52 -16.06
CA LEU A 214 17.65 -5.29 -14.91
C LEU A 214 18.75 -6.24 -14.38
N HIS A 215 19.21 -5.98 -13.16
CA HIS A 215 20.18 -6.84 -12.45
C HIS A 215 19.96 -6.80 -10.94
N SER A 216 20.50 -7.80 -10.24
CA SER A 216 20.51 -7.86 -8.77
C SER A 216 21.81 -7.25 -8.25
N ASN A 217 21.75 -6.48 -7.17
CA ASN A 217 22.94 -5.95 -6.48
C ASN A 217 23.76 -7.03 -5.74
N MET A 218 23.23 -8.24 -5.65
CA MET A 218 23.83 -9.41 -5.01
C MET A 218 23.69 -10.62 -5.94
N ALA A 219 24.77 -11.38 -6.14
CA ALA A 219 24.72 -12.64 -6.86
C ALA A 219 23.94 -13.70 -6.05
N ALA A 220 23.44 -14.74 -6.72
CA ALA A 220 22.68 -15.78 -6.05
C ALA A 220 23.55 -16.51 -5.01
N GLU A 221 24.80 -16.78 -5.36
CA GLU A 221 25.77 -17.47 -4.52
C GLU A 221 26.07 -16.69 -3.24
N ASP A 222 26.18 -15.36 -3.35
CA ASP A 222 26.41 -14.45 -2.22
C ASP A 222 25.18 -14.42 -1.29
N PHE A 223 23.97 -14.38 -1.84
CA PHE A 223 22.75 -14.45 -1.04
C PHE A 223 22.64 -15.78 -0.30
N LEU A 224 22.91 -16.90 -0.97
CA LEU A 224 22.94 -18.23 -0.36
C LEU A 224 24.00 -18.32 0.75
N ALA A 225 25.16 -17.68 0.56
CA ALA A 225 26.19 -17.60 1.59
C ALA A 225 25.75 -16.76 2.79
N ALA A 226 25.09 -15.62 2.55
CA ALA A 226 24.51 -14.79 3.61
C ALA A 226 23.43 -15.55 4.40
N VAL A 227 22.58 -16.34 3.75
CA VAL A 227 21.61 -17.21 4.44
C VAL A 227 22.32 -18.23 5.34
N ARG A 228 23.37 -18.90 4.85
CA ARG A 228 24.15 -19.85 5.67
C ARG A 228 24.82 -19.17 6.87
N GLN A 229 25.31 -17.94 6.70
CA GLN A 229 25.91 -17.14 7.76
C GLN A 229 24.88 -16.70 8.80
N ALA A 230 23.71 -16.23 8.36
CA ALA A 230 22.57 -15.94 9.23
C ALA A 230 22.16 -17.16 10.07
N GLN A 231 22.14 -18.36 9.47
CA GLN A 231 21.88 -19.60 10.21
C GLN A 231 22.98 -19.94 11.23
N ALA A 232 24.23 -19.54 10.99
CA ALA A 232 25.30 -19.70 11.96
C ALA A 232 25.04 -18.84 13.21
N TYR A 233 24.63 -17.58 13.04
CA TYR A 233 24.20 -16.71 14.14
C TYR A 233 22.99 -17.29 14.89
N ILE A 234 22.01 -17.84 14.17
CA ILE A 234 20.84 -18.49 14.79
C ILE A 234 21.26 -19.70 15.65
N ARG A 235 22.13 -20.57 15.13
CA ARG A 235 22.64 -21.74 15.87
C ARG A 235 23.50 -21.35 17.07
N ALA A 236 24.17 -20.20 17.02
CA ALA A 236 24.91 -19.66 18.15
C ALA A 236 23.99 -19.08 19.25
N GLY A 237 22.70 -18.88 18.95
CA GLY A 237 21.73 -18.32 19.89
C GLY A 237 21.66 -16.79 19.87
N ASP A 238 22.27 -16.13 18.88
CA ASP A 238 22.25 -14.66 18.75
C ASP A 238 20.85 -14.14 18.44
N VAL A 239 20.14 -14.84 17.54
CA VAL A 239 18.80 -14.49 17.05
C VAL A 239 17.98 -15.75 16.78
N PHE A 240 16.67 -15.65 16.85
CA PHE A 240 15.74 -16.70 16.41
C PHE A 240 15.48 -16.63 14.90
N GLN A 241 15.46 -15.41 14.36
CA GLN A 241 15.18 -15.12 12.96
C GLN A 241 15.90 -13.84 12.52
N VAL A 242 16.27 -13.80 11.24
CA VAL A 242 16.74 -12.58 10.56
C VAL A 242 16.17 -12.53 9.15
N VAL A 243 15.80 -11.35 8.68
CA VAL A 243 15.17 -11.15 7.36
C VAL A 243 16.18 -10.48 6.45
N LEU A 244 16.75 -11.24 5.52
CA LEU A 244 17.74 -10.75 4.55
C LEU A 244 17.04 -10.32 3.26
N SER A 245 17.65 -9.37 2.55
CA SER A 245 17.10 -8.83 1.31
C SER A 245 18.17 -8.58 0.25
N ARG A 246 17.71 -8.45 -0.99
CA ARG A 246 18.49 -8.04 -2.16
C ARG A 246 17.69 -7.07 -3.00
N ARG A 247 18.39 -6.23 -3.76
CA ARG A 247 17.80 -5.15 -4.56
C ARG A 247 17.99 -5.42 -6.04
N LEU A 248 16.89 -5.42 -6.77
CA LEU A 248 16.88 -5.40 -8.23
C LEU A 248 16.94 -3.95 -8.70
N GLU A 249 17.82 -3.64 -9.64
CA GLU A 249 17.99 -2.32 -10.23
C GLU A 249 17.72 -2.39 -11.73
N PHE A 250 17.11 -1.34 -12.31
CA PHE A 250 16.78 -1.25 -13.73
C PHE A 250 16.71 0.20 -14.21
N ALA A 251 16.71 0.43 -15.52
CA ALA A 251 16.48 1.76 -16.10
C ALA A 251 14.97 2.05 -16.24
N TRP A 252 14.55 3.27 -15.87
CA TRP A 252 13.16 3.70 -16.00
C TRP A 252 13.04 5.22 -16.25
N PRO A 253 12.28 5.67 -17.28
CA PRO A 253 11.53 4.87 -18.25
C PRO A 253 12.45 4.06 -19.17
N PRO A 254 11.96 2.98 -19.79
CA PRO A 254 12.76 2.21 -20.74
C PRO A 254 13.16 3.09 -21.93
N ALA A 255 14.43 3.01 -22.37
CA ALA A 255 14.92 3.77 -23.51
C ALA A 255 14.08 3.47 -24.77
N ALA A 256 13.66 4.52 -25.48
CA ALA A 256 12.97 4.38 -26.76
C ALA A 256 13.92 3.70 -27.77
N GLY A 257 13.64 2.44 -28.11
CA GLY A 257 14.44 1.67 -29.09
C GLY A 257 15.36 0.59 -28.53
N ALA A 258 15.37 0.32 -27.21
CA ALA A 258 16.11 -0.82 -26.66
C ALA A 258 15.36 -2.16 -26.87
N GLY A 259 15.78 -2.91 -27.88
CA GLY A 259 15.77 -4.38 -27.90
C GLY A 259 14.67 -5.08 -28.72
N ASP A 260 14.93 -5.29 -30.02
CA ASP A 260 14.71 -6.58 -30.67
C ASP A 260 16.04 -7.35 -30.58
N GLY A 261 16.18 -8.24 -29.60
CA GLY A 261 17.36 -9.08 -29.43
C GLY A 261 17.38 -9.78 -28.07
N PRO A 262 17.60 -11.10 -28.00
CA PRO A 262 17.59 -11.83 -26.74
C PRO A 262 18.85 -11.50 -25.93
N ALA A 263 18.67 -10.85 -24.77
CA ALA A 263 19.75 -10.70 -23.80
C ALA A 263 19.88 -11.99 -22.98
N VAL A 264 20.86 -12.82 -23.34
CA VAL A 264 21.37 -13.91 -22.50
C VAL A 264 22.34 -13.30 -21.49
N VAL A 265 22.18 -13.67 -20.22
CA VAL A 265 23.03 -13.22 -19.10
C VAL A 265 24.47 -13.69 -19.33
N GLY A 266 25.40 -12.73 -19.38
CA GLY A 266 26.85 -12.95 -19.42
C GLY A 266 27.58 -11.77 -18.73
N PRO A 267 28.82 -11.95 -18.26
CA PRO A 267 29.46 -11.03 -17.31
C PRO A 267 29.89 -9.70 -17.96
N ALA A 268 29.99 -8.70 -17.10
CA ALA A 268 30.12 -7.27 -17.40
C ALA A 268 31.28 -6.86 -18.33
N GLY A 269 31.03 -5.84 -19.15
CA GLY A 269 32.02 -5.13 -19.96
C GLY A 269 31.60 -3.68 -20.21
N ALA A 270 32.56 -2.76 -20.16
CA ALA A 270 32.41 -1.33 -19.98
C ALA A 270 32.02 -0.51 -21.22
N GLY A 271 31.33 0.62 -20.99
CA GLY A 271 31.58 1.91 -21.67
C GLY A 271 30.80 2.24 -22.94
N GLY A 272 30.01 3.32 -22.88
CA GLY A 272 29.56 4.06 -24.07
C GLY A 272 28.18 4.71 -23.92
N VAL A 273 28.13 6.05 -23.84
CA VAL A 273 26.89 6.84 -23.90
C VAL A 273 26.49 7.04 -25.37
N PRO A 274 25.29 6.67 -25.84
CA PRO A 274 24.83 7.06 -27.17
C PRO A 274 24.11 8.41 -27.17
N ALA A 275 24.38 9.17 -28.23
CA ALA A 275 23.91 10.53 -28.49
C ALA A 275 22.42 10.59 -28.87
N ALA A 276 21.84 11.79 -28.70
CA ALA A 276 20.44 12.13 -28.90
C ALA A 276 19.90 11.85 -30.32
N ALA A 277 18.72 11.22 -30.40
CA ALA A 277 17.97 10.99 -31.63
C ALA A 277 16.87 12.05 -31.82
N GLY A 278 16.69 12.48 -33.07
CA GLY A 278 15.71 13.48 -33.54
C GLY A 278 14.24 13.03 -33.48
N PRO A 279 13.30 13.83 -34.03
CA PRO A 279 11.92 13.85 -33.58
C PRO A 279 11.14 12.62 -34.03
N ALA A 280 10.52 11.94 -33.07
CA ALA A 280 9.69 10.76 -33.29
C ALA A 280 8.29 11.16 -33.81
N GLY A 281 7.83 10.43 -34.84
CA GLY A 281 6.47 10.52 -35.37
C GLY A 281 5.41 10.05 -34.37
N ALA A 282 4.16 10.47 -34.62
CA ALA A 282 2.99 10.15 -33.82
C ALA A 282 2.79 8.62 -33.66
N GLY A 283 2.82 8.11 -32.43
CA GLY A 283 2.33 6.76 -32.12
C GLY A 283 2.95 5.98 -30.95
N SER A 284 4.08 6.39 -30.36
CA SER A 284 4.71 5.69 -29.22
C SER A 284 4.74 6.60 -27.99
N ALA A 285 3.78 6.46 -27.08
CA ALA A 285 3.82 7.18 -25.81
C ALA A 285 4.89 6.56 -24.91
N VAL A 286 5.85 7.36 -24.43
CA VAL A 286 6.80 6.89 -23.42
C VAL A 286 6.02 6.47 -22.17
N PRO A 287 6.27 5.27 -21.59
CA PRO A 287 5.63 4.84 -20.35
C PRO A 287 5.87 5.86 -19.23
N GLU A 288 4.81 6.22 -18.51
CA GLU A 288 4.89 7.10 -17.32
C GLU A 288 4.95 6.27 -16.03
N ASP A 289 5.45 6.86 -14.94
CA ASP A 289 5.43 6.24 -13.60
C ASP A 289 4.02 5.83 -13.16
N LEU A 290 3.00 6.61 -13.53
CA LEU A 290 1.61 6.30 -13.22
C LEU A 290 1.13 5.06 -13.97
N ASP A 291 1.68 4.77 -15.15
CA ASP A 291 1.39 3.54 -15.89
C ASP A 291 1.91 2.31 -15.15
N LEU A 292 3.08 2.42 -14.51
CA LEU A 292 3.63 1.37 -13.64
C LEU A 292 2.77 1.15 -12.40
N TYR A 293 2.26 2.22 -11.78
CA TYR A 293 1.28 2.11 -10.70
C TYR A 293 -0.01 1.41 -11.16
N ARG A 294 -0.57 1.80 -12.32
CA ARG A 294 -1.76 1.15 -12.91
C ARG A 294 -1.52 -0.35 -13.13
N ALA A 295 -0.34 -0.71 -13.64
CA ALA A 295 0.05 -2.11 -13.84
C ALA A 295 0.13 -2.89 -12.53
N LEU A 296 0.79 -2.32 -11.52
CA LEU A 296 0.92 -2.94 -10.19
C LEU A 296 -0.45 -3.11 -9.53
N ARG A 297 -1.30 -2.08 -9.61
CA ARG A 297 -2.68 -2.08 -9.12
C ARG A 297 -3.53 -3.19 -9.74
N ALA A 298 -3.33 -3.52 -11.01
CA ALA A 298 -4.05 -4.59 -11.69
C ALA A 298 -3.52 -5.99 -11.33
N ILE A 299 -2.20 -6.13 -11.13
CA ILE A 299 -1.55 -7.43 -10.89
C ILE A 299 -1.57 -7.84 -9.42
N SER A 300 -1.45 -6.89 -8.50
CA SER A 300 -1.32 -7.15 -7.07
C SER A 300 -2.09 -6.12 -6.26
N PRO A 301 -3.44 -6.15 -6.29
CA PRO A 301 -4.23 -5.29 -5.43
C PRO A 301 -4.01 -5.66 -3.95
N SER A 302 -3.67 -4.66 -3.14
CA SER A 302 -3.32 -4.83 -1.72
C SER A 302 -4.11 -3.85 -0.83
N PRO A 303 -4.22 -4.11 0.49
CA PRO A 303 -4.84 -3.18 1.44
C PRO A 303 -4.16 -1.82 1.52
N TYR A 304 -2.90 -1.71 1.10
CA TYR A 304 -2.18 -0.45 1.00
C TYR A 304 -1.55 -0.31 -0.38
N MET A 305 -2.23 0.40 -1.26
CA MET A 305 -1.69 0.85 -2.54
C MET A 305 -1.29 2.31 -2.39
N PHE A 306 -0.11 2.65 -2.90
CA PHE A 306 0.35 4.03 -2.88
C PHE A 306 1.11 4.40 -4.14
N PHE A 307 0.99 5.66 -4.53
CA PHE A 307 1.79 6.33 -5.54
C PHE A 307 2.14 7.70 -4.98
N LEU A 308 3.42 7.96 -4.71
CA LEU A 308 3.92 9.21 -4.17
C LEU A 308 4.91 9.79 -5.18
N ARG A 309 4.52 10.85 -5.89
CA ARG A 309 5.42 11.58 -6.80
C ARG A 309 5.88 12.85 -6.10
N PHE A 310 7.15 12.89 -5.75
CA PHE A 310 7.78 14.05 -5.13
C PHE A 310 8.41 14.96 -6.21
N ASP A 311 8.78 16.18 -5.81
CA ASP A 311 9.57 17.08 -6.66
C ASP A 311 11.00 16.51 -6.88
N GLY A 312 11.71 16.91 -7.94
CA GLY A 312 13.08 16.41 -8.20
C GLY A 312 13.16 14.91 -8.54
N GLU A 313 12.34 14.49 -9.51
CA GLU A 313 12.43 13.19 -10.20
C GLU A 313 12.36 11.94 -9.30
N THR A 314 11.66 12.00 -8.17
CA THR A 314 11.50 10.84 -7.27
C THR A 314 10.05 10.38 -7.17
N THR A 315 9.80 9.13 -7.52
CA THR A 315 8.49 8.49 -7.36
C THR A 315 8.61 7.21 -6.54
N LEU A 316 7.75 7.05 -5.55
CA LEU A 316 7.61 5.82 -4.77
C LEU A 316 6.24 5.22 -5.02
N LEU A 317 6.16 3.97 -5.47
CA LEU A 317 4.88 3.30 -5.70
C LEU A 317 4.90 1.87 -5.19
N GLY A 318 3.79 1.38 -4.65
CA GLY A 318 3.78 0.08 -4.00
C GLY A 318 2.40 -0.48 -3.71
N ALA A 319 2.41 -1.76 -3.34
CA ALA A 319 1.24 -2.59 -3.06
C ALA A 319 1.46 -3.42 -1.79
N SER A 320 1.59 -2.74 -0.65
CA SER A 320 1.92 -3.39 0.62
C SER A 320 0.74 -4.17 1.20
N PRO A 321 0.95 -5.44 1.59
CA PRO A 321 -0.06 -6.24 2.27
C PRO A 321 -0.20 -5.92 3.77
N GLU A 322 0.79 -5.27 4.38
CA GLU A 322 0.99 -5.31 5.84
C GLU A 322 0.97 -3.91 6.48
N LEU A 323 0.18 -3.77 7.54
CA LEU A 323 0.11 -2.57 8.37
C LEU A 323 1.29 -2.56 9.35
N LEU A 324 2.04 -1.46 9.40
CA LEU A 324 3.03 -1.26 10.45
C LEU A 324 2.34 -0.80 11.74
N VAL A 325 1.71 0.36 11.70
CA VAL A 325 0.93 0.90 12.82
C VAL A 325 -0.12 1.88 12.33
N ARG A 326 -1.30 1.83 12.97
CA ARG A 326 -2.38 2.78 12.82
C ARG A 326 -2.71 3.37 14.18
N VAL A 327 -2.94 4.68 14.23
CA VAL A 327 -3.43 5.39 15.42
C VAL A 327 -4.68 6.17 15.03
N GLU A 328 -5.79 5.86 15.68
CA GLU A 328 -7.06 6.58 15.55
C GLU A 328 -7.43 7.15 16.94
N GLY A 329 -7.36 8.46 17.08
CA GLY A 329 -7.45 9.19 18.34
C GLY A 329 -6.38 8.76 19.34
N ARG A 330 -6.76 7.86 20.27
CA ARG A 330 -5.86 7.30 21.30
C ARG A 330 -5.54 5.82 21.09
N ARG A 331 -6.22 5.15 20.16
CA ARG A 331 -6.08 3.71 19.95
C ARG A 331 -4.97 3.45 18.93
N ALA A 332 -3.90 2.80 19.37
CA ALA A 332 -2.85 2.29 18.48
C ALA A 332 -3.13 0.82 18.13
N LEU A 333 -2.88 0.45 16.88
CA LEU A 333 -3.10 -0.89 16.34
C LEU A 333 -1.92 -1.26 15.42
N THR A 334 -1.38 -2.46 15.59
CA THR A 334 -0.49 -3.11 14.62
C THR A 334 -1.09 -4.45 14.20
N ARG A 335 -0.77 -4.89 12.97
CA ARG A 335 -1.24 -6.16 12.43
C ARG A 335 -0.08 -6.92 11.79
N PRO A 336 0.66 -7.73 12.57
CA PRO A 336 1.63 -8.65 12.01
C PRO A 336 0.95 -9.66 11.08
N LEU A 337 1.59 -9.92 9.95
CA LEU A 337 1.23 -10.98 9.02
C LEU A 337 2.35 -12.02 8.97
N ALA A 338 2.00 -13.30 9.02
CA ALA A 338 2.94 -14.40 8.81
C ALA A 338 2.22 -15.60 8.20
N GLY A 339 3.00 -16.54 7.67
CA GLY A 339 2.47 -17.70 6.97
C GLY A 339 1.77 -17.34 5.66
N THR A 340 2.05 -18.13 4.64
CA THR A 340 1.43 -17.92 3.33
C THR A 340 1.01 -19.24 2.74
N ARG A 341 -0.20 -19.28 2.19
CA ARG A 341 -0.62 -20.31 1.24
C ARG A 341 -1.23 -19.66 -0.01
N PRO A 342 -1.10 -20.28 -1.20
CA PRO A 342 -1.86 -19.84 -2.36
C PRO A 342 -3.36 -19.98 -2.08
N ARG A 343 -4.20 -19.27 -2.85
CA ARG A 343 -5.64 -19.55 -2.85
C ARG A 343 -5.92 -20.89 -3.54
N GLY A 344 -6.88 -21.64 -3.01
CA GLY A 344 -7.29 -22.92 -3.59
C GLY A 344 -8.00 -22.75 -4.93
N ALA A 345 -8.01 -23.80 -5.75
CA ALA A 345 -8.71 -23.80 -7.05
C ALA A 345 -10.24 -23.71 -6.90
N GLY A 346 -10.77 -24.05 -5.72
CA GLY A 346 -12.17 -23.94 -5.33
C GLY A 346 -12.33 -23.85 -3.82
N GLU A 347 -13.55 -23.71 -3.32
CA GLU A 347 -13.80 -23.47 -1.88
C GLU A 347 -13.30 -24.59 -0.97
N GLU A 348 -13.44 -25.85 -1.37
CA GLU A 348 -13.02 -27.00 -0.55
C GLU A 348 -11.49 -27.05 -0.39
N ASP A 349 -10.78 -26.86 -1.50
CA ASP A 349 -9.32 -26.76 -1.55
C ASP A 349 -8.83 -25.54 -0.76
N ASP A 350 -9.49 -24.38 -0.91
CA ASP A 350 -9.15 -23.17 -0.15
C ASP A 350 -9.32 -23.37 1.37
N ARG A 351 -10.35 -24.11 1.79
CA ARG A 351 -10.54 -24.50 3.20
C ARG A 351 -9.54 -25.55 3.67
N ALA A 352 -9.06 -26.43 2.78
CA ALA A 352 -8.02 -27.39 3.10
C ALA A 352 -6.68 -26.68 3.34
N LEU A 353 -6.30 -25.75 2.46
CA LEU A 353 -5.11 -24.91 2.60
C LEU A 353 -5.18 -24.02 3.84
N GLU A 354 -6.36 -23.48 4.18
CA GLU A 354 -6.57 -22.76 5.44
C GLU A 354 -6.32 -23.65 6.66
N ARG A 355 -6.87 -24.87 6.69
CA ARG A 355 -6.65 -25.82 7.79
C ARG A 355 -5.18 -26.22 7.90
N GLU A 356 -4.51 -26.43 6.78
CA GLU A 356 -3.08 -26.72 6.73
C GLU A 356 -2.26 -25.56 7.33
N LEU A 357 -2.51 -24.33 6.87
CA LEU A 357 -1.82 -23.13 7.37
C LEU A 357 -2.04 -22.93 8.87
N LEU A 358 -3.26 -23.13 9.36
CA LEU A 358 -3.59 -23.00 10.79
C LEU A 358 -2.98 -24.10 11.66
N ALA A 359 -2.69 -25.27 11.08
CA ALA A 359 -2.11 -26.42 11.76
C ALA A 359 -0.58 -26.48 11.67
N ASP A 360 0.05 -25.73 10.75
CA ASP A 360 1.48 -25.73 10.54
C ASP A 360 2.24 -25.22 11.79
N PRO A 361 2.99 -26.09 12.50
CA PRO A 361 3.63 -25.71 13.74
C PRO A 361 4.75 -24.68 13.54
N LYS A 362 5.39 -24.64 12.36
CA LYS A 362 6.43 -23.65 12.04
C LYS A 362 5.81 -22.27 11.93
N GLU A 363 4.78 -22.14 11.08
CA GLU A 363 4.11 -20.86 10.81
C GLU A 363 3.45 -20.28 12.07
N ARG A 364 2.84 -21.15 12.90
CA ARG A 364 2.27 -20.73 14.19
C ARG A 364 3.31 -20.20 15.15
N ALA A 365 4.47 -20.85 15.24
CA ALA A 365 5.55 -20.42 16.14
C ALA A 365 6.10 -19.06 15.71
N GLU A 366 6.39 -18.90 14.42
CA GLU A 366 6.85 -17.62 13.84
C GLU A 366 5.82 -16.51 14.05
N HIS A 367 4.53 -16.79 13.77
CA HIS A 367 3.47 -15.81 13.96
C HIS A 367 3.29 -15.40 15.43
N THR A 368 3.38 -16.34 16.37
CA THR A 368 3.29 -16.05 17.81
C THR A 368 4.40 -15.10 18.26
N MET A 369 5.63 -15.35 17.80
CA MET A 369 6.78 -14.50 18.10
C MET A 369 6.57 -13.07 17.61
N LEU A 370 6.01 -12.88 16.40
CA LEU A 370 5.70 -11.57 15.85
C LEU A 370 4.58 -10.86 16.61
N VAL A 371 3.57 -11.60 17.07
CA VAL A 371 2.50 -11.06 17.93
C VAL A 371 3.08 -10.56 19.26
N ASP A 372 3.97 -11.33 19.88
CA ASP A 372 4.62 -10.92 21.13
C ASP A 372 5.54 -9.71 20.94
N LEU A 373 6.23 -9.62 19.81
CA LEU A 373 6.98 -8.41 19.46
C LEU A 373 6.05 -7.19 19.32
N GLY A 374 4.91 -7.33 18.63
CA GLY A 374 3.92 -6.27 18.52
C GLY A 374 3.34 -5.83 19.88
N ARG A 375 3.14 -6.79 20.81
CA ARG A 375 2.74 -6.49 22.20
C ARG A 375 3.81 -5.73 22.96
N ASN A 376 5.08 -6.13 22.82
CA ASN A 376 6.21 -5.44 23.43
C ASN A 376 6.36 -4.01 22.90
N ASP A 377 6.29 -3.85 21.57
CA ASP A 377 6.42 -2.56 20.89
C ASP A 377 5.33 -1.58 21.36
N LEU A 378 4.05 -1.98 21.31
CA LEU A 378 2.94 -1.14 21.81
C LEU A 378 2.99 -0.94 23.32
N GLY A 379 3.49 -1.92 24.08
CA GLY A 379 3.65 -1.85 25.53
C GLY A 379 4.55 -0.70 26.01
N ARG A 380 5.48 -0.24 25.17
CA ARG A 380 6.36 0.90 25.49
C ARG A 380 5.66 2.25 25.49
N VAL A 381 4.53 2.37 24.80
CA VAL A 381 3.85 3.66 24.54
C VAL A 381 2.38 3.67 24.94
N CYS A 382 1.78 2.51 25.21
CA CYS A 382 0.41 2.38 25.67
C CYS A 382 0.29 2.36 27.20
N ARG A 383 -0.89 2.69 27.71
CA ARG A 383 -1.21 2.57 29.14
C ARG A 383 -1.08 1.10 29.57
N PRO A 384 -0.40 0.79 30.68
CA PRO A 384 -0.33 -0.56 31.23
C PRO A 384 -1.71 -1.21 31.34
N GLY A 385 -1.83 -2.47 30.94
CA GLY A 385 -3.10 -3.22 30.96
C GLY A 385 -4.05 -2.97 29.78
N THR A 386 -3.74 -2.04 28.87
CA THR A 386 -4.59 -1.76 27.69
C THR A 386 -4.16 -2.54 26.44
N VAL A 387 -2.90 -2.98 26.35
CA VAL A 387 -2.39 -3.75 25.21
C VAL A 387 -3.00 -5.15 25.18
N ARG A 388 -3.77 -5.46 24.14
CA ARG A 388 -4.50 -6.72 23.97
C ARG A 388 -4.34 -7.25 22.55
N VAL A 389 -4.36 -8.57 22.42
CA VAL A 389 -4.52 -9.24 21.14
C VAL A 389 -6.03 -9.38 20.89
N GLU A 390 -6.59 -8.51 20.06
CA GLU A 390 -8.03 -8.47 19.77
C GLU A 390 -8.46 -9.59 18.81
N ARG A 391 -7.55 -9.98 17.90
CA ARG A 391 -7.74 -11.09 16.96
C ARG A 391 -6.44 -11.87 16.89
N PHE A 392 -6.49 -13.18 17.05
CA PHE A 392 -5.30 -14.04 17.09
C PHE A 392 -5.37 -15.12 16.00
N MET A 393 -4.28 -15.27 15.24
CA MET A 393 -4.07 -16.29 14.20
C MET A 393 -5.27 -16.54 13.31
N ALA A 394 -5.85 -15.47 12.79
CA ALA A 394 -7.00 -15.58 11.90
C ALA A 394 -6.56 -15.48 10.45
N VAL A 395 -7.15 -16.29 9.58
CA VAL A 395 -6.79 -16.29 8.16
C VAL A 395 -7.39 -15.06 7.46
N GLU A 396 -6.54 -14.27 6.82
CA GLU A 396 -6.93 -13.22 5.89
C GLU A 396 -6.69 -13.69 4.46
N ARG A 397 -7.72 -13.56 3.62
CA ARG A 397 -7.71 -14.00 2.22
C ARG A 397 -7.53 -12.80 1.31
N TYR A 398 -6.57 -12.90 0.41
CA TYR A 398 -6.32 -11.96 -0.67
C TYR A 398 -6.64 -12.63 -2.01
N SER A 399 -6.47 -11.90 -3.11
CA SER A 399 -6.82 -12.38 -4.45
C SER A 399 -6.05 -13.65 -4.86
N HIS A 400 -4.80 -13.80 -4.41
CA HIS A 400 -3.92 -14.91 -4.84
C HIS A 400 -3.29 -15.70 -3.69
N VAL A 401 -3.35 -15.17 -2.46
CA VAL A 401 -2.76 -15.80 -1.28
C VAL A 401 -3.66 -15.63 -0.06
N MET A 402 -3.41 -16.41 0.99
CA MET A 402 -3.95 -16.21 2.33
C MET A 402 -2.82 -16.17 3.36
N HIS A 403 -3.02 -15.39 4.44
CA HIS A 403 -2.04 -15.17 5.51
C HIS A 403 -2.65 -15.38 6.90
N LEU A 404 -1.84 -15.79 7.88
CA LEU A 404 -2.21 -15.62 9.28
C LEU A 404 -2.06 -14.14 9.65
N ALA A 405 -3.08 -13.59 10.30
CA ALA A 405 -3.10 -12.21 10.75
C ALA A 405 -3.50 -12.15 12.23
N SER A 406 -2.98 -11.15 12.95
CA SER A 406 -3.43 -10.85 14.31
C SER A 406 -3.49 -9.36 14.54
N ASP A 407 -4.47 -8.92 15.31
CA ASP A 407 -4.65 -7.51 15.68
C ASP A 407 -4.14 -7.32 17.10
N VAL A 408 -3.07 -6.53 17.27
CA VAL A 408 -2.57 -6.11 18.58
C VAL A 408 -2.86 -4.63 18.74
N ALA A 409 -3.64 -4.28 19.76
CA ALA A 409 -4.10 -2.92 19.98
C ALA A 409 -3.89 -2.48 21.43
N GLY A 410 -3.75 -1.17 21.64
CA GLY A 410 -3.63 -0.56 22.96
C GLY A 410 -4.06 0.90 22.96
N GLU A 411 -4.27 1.47 24.14
CA GLU A 411 -4.58 2.89 24.31
C GLU A 411 -3.29 3.63 24.66
N LEU A 412 -2.91 4.63 23.87
CA LEU A 412 -1.70 5.42 24.10
C LEU A 412 -1.69 6.04 25.50
N ALA A 413 -0.53 6.03 26.15
CA ALA A 413 -0.31 6.65 27.45
C ALA A 413 -0.39 8.18 27.39
N GLU A 414 -0.78 8.82 28.49
CA GLU A 414 -0.81 10.28 28.58
C GLU A 414 0.56 10.87 28.19
N GLY A 415 0.56 11.96 27.43
CA GLY A 415 1.77 12.57 26.88
C GLY A 415 2.38 11.86 25.67
N ARG A 416 1.88 10.68 25.26
CA ARG A 416 2.30 9.98 24.03
C ARG A 416 1.42 10.32 22.85
N ASP A 417 1.99 10.37 21.65
CA ASP A 417 1.27 10.62 20.40
C ASP A 417 1.45 9.51 19.35
N ALA A 418 0.88 9.71 18.16
CA ALA A 418 0.93 8.74 17.08
C ALA A 418 2.36 8.52 16.53
N VAL A 419 3.22 9.54 16.62
CA VAL A 419 4.61 9.44 16.17
C VAL A 419 5.42 8.60 17.16
N ASP A 420 5.11 8.66 18.47
CA ASP A 420 5.70 7.74 19.45
C ASP A 420 5.31 6.29 19.17
N ALA A 421 4.04 6.05 18.79
CA ALA A 421 3.58 4.71 18.39
C ALA A 421 4.32 4.20 17.15
N LEU A 422 4.51 5.08 16.15
CA LEU A 422 5.30 4.79 14.97
C LEU A 422 6.73 4.43 15.33
N ALA A 423 7.43 5.27 16.11
CA ALA A 423 8.79 5.01 16.55
C ALA A 423 8.90 3.68 17.32
N ALA A 424 7.94 3.40 18.22
CA ALA A 424 7.95 2.17 19.01
C ALA A 424 7.73 0.89 18.17
N CYS A 425 6.97 0.95 17.08
CA CYS A 425 6.76 -0.18 16.18
C CYS A 425 7.82 -0.28 15.07
N PHE A 426 8.63 0.76 14.86
CA PHE A 426 9.55 0.85 13.73
C PHE A 426 10.91 0.18 14.00
N PRO A 427 11.52 -0.48 13.00
CA PRO A 427 10.89 -1.09 11.83
C PRO A 427 10.14 -2.37 12.23
N ALA A 428 9.36 -2.93 11.30
CA ALA A 428 8.61 -4.14 11.54
C ALA A 428 9.51 -5.36 11.83
N GLY A 429 9.07 -6.23 12.75
CA GLY A 429 9.72 -7.51 13.02
C GLY A 429 9.81 -8.42 11.80
N THR A 430 8.76 -8.40 10.96
CA THR A 430 8.68 -9.14 9.69
C THR A 430 9.73 -8.72 8.65
N LEU A 431 10.37 -7.58 8.85
CA LEU A 431 11.42 -7.04 7.98
C LEU A 431 12.78 -6.94 8.68
N THR A 432 12.89 -7.40 9.93
CA THR A 432 14.15 -7.39 10.68
C THR A 432 14.47 -8.77 11.19
N GLY A 433 13.72 -9.23 12.19
CA GLY A 433 13.92 -10.49 12.88
C GLY A 433 13.69 -10.33 14.39
N ALA A 434 14.09 -11.36 15.14
CA ALA A 434 13.93 -11.40 16.57
C ALA A 434 15.17 -12.04 17.23
N PRO A 435 15.78 -11.41 18.26
CA PRO A 435 15.53 -10.06 18.78
C PRO A 435 15.86 -8.94 17.78
N LYS A 436 15.00 -7.90 17.71
CA LYS A 436 15.02 -6.86 16.66
C LYS A 436 16.40 -6.22 16.44
N VAL A 437 17.03 -5.70 17.51
CA VAL A 437 18.31 -4.99 17.41
C VAL A 437 19.43 -5.88 16.87
N ARG A 438 19.59 -7.08 17.43
CA ARG A 438 20.64 -8.01 16.99
C ARG A 438 20.43 -8.48 15.55
N SER A 439 19.19 -8.71 15.12
CA SER A 439 18.88 -9.03 13.73
C SER A 439 19.26 -7.89 12.78
N MET A 440 19.08 -6.63 13.18
CA MET A 440 19.49 -5.46 12.37
C MET A 440 21.01 -5.33 12.24
N GLU A 441 21.76 -5.64 13.29
CA GLU A 441 23.24 -5.68 13.21
C GLU A 441 23.70 -6.74 12.20
N ILE A 442 23.10 -7.94 12.23
CA ILE A 442 23.40 -9.01 11.27
C ILE A 442 23.02 -8.60 9.85
N ILE A 443 21.89 -7.89 9.67
CA ILE A 443 21.50 -7.33 8.37
C ILE A 443 22.57 -6.34 7.87
N ASP A 444 23.04 -5.43 8.72
CA ASP A 444 24.08 -4.46 8.37
C ASP A 444 25.42 -5.11 8.03
N GLU A 445 25.72 -6.29 8.58
CA GLU A 445 26.91 -7.08 8.24
C GLU A 445 26.78 -7.82 6.89
N LEU A 446 25.57 -8.29 6.55
CA LEU A 446 25.35 -9.21 5.43
C LEU A 446 24.79 -8.53 4.16
N GLU A 447 24.16 -7.35 4.27
CA GLU A 447 23.64 -6.61 3.13
C GLU A 447 24.64 -5.58 2.58
N PRO A 448 24.81 -5.47 1.26
CA PRO A 448 25.86 -4.65 0.66
C PRO A 448 25.53 -3.16 0.60
N VAL A 449 24.26 -2.79 0.81
CA VAL A 449 23.76 -1.42 0.68
C VAL A 449 22.68 -1.13 1.72
N ALA A 450 22.53 0.13 2.08
CA ALA A 450 21.43 0.57 2.92
C ALA A 450 20.07 0.34 2.23
N ARG A 451 19.04 0.01 3.01
CA ARG A 451 17.73 -0.38 2.47
C ARG A 451 16.91 0.79 1.94
N GLY A 452 17.17 2.02 2.39
CA GLY A 452 16.38 3.17 1.98
C GLY A 452 14.90 2.95 2.32
N PRO A 453 13.94 3.18 1.39
CA PRO A 453 12.53 2.93 1.64
C PRO A 453 12.20 1.49 2.05
N TYR A 454 12.90 0.47 1.55
CA TYR A 454 12.53 -0.93 1.76
C TYR A 454 12.54 -1.33 3.24
N GLY A 455 11.43 -1.88 3.73
CA GLY A 455 11.26 -2.24 5.14
C GLY A 455 11.05 -1.04 6.08
N GLY A 456 11.01 0.17 5.53
CA GLY A 456 10.53 1.37 6.21
C GLY A 456 9.01 1.44 6.27
N ALA A 457 8.48 2.66 6.33
CA ALA A 457 7.04 2.93 6.47
C ALA A 457 6.54 3.92 5.41
N VAL A 458 5.34 3.69 4.88
CA VAL A 458 4.66 4.58 3.91
C VAL A 458 3.22 4.83 4.36
N GLY A 459 2.78 6.09 4.33
CA GLY A 459 1.43 6.44 4.75
C GLY A 459 1.29 7.93 5.09
N TYR A 460 0.46 8.23 6.09
CA TYR A 460 0.17 9.62 6.48
C TYR A 460 0.14 9.86 7.99
N LEU A 461 0.37 11.14 8.34
CA LEU A 461 0.07 11.74 9.64
C LEU A 461 -0.91 12.91 9.41
N GLY A 462 -2.12 12.81 9.96
CA GLY A 462 -3.19 13.80 9.82
C GLY A 462 -3.01 15.04 10.70
N TYR A 463 -3.71 16.13 10.38
CA TYR A 463 -3.76 17.33 11.23
C TYR A 463 -4.44 17.10 12.58
N ASP A 464 -5.35 16.12 12.65
CA ASP A 464 -5.93 15.58 13.88
C ASP A 464 -4.98 14.62 14.60
N GLY A 465 -3.77 14.42 14.06
CA GLY A 465 -2.71 13.54 14.51
C GLY A 465 -3.07 12.06 14.57
N ASP A 466 -4.10 11.65 13.84
CA ASP A 466 -4.27 10.26 13.45
C ASP A 466 -3.19 9.86 12.45
N LEU A 467 -2.85 8.58 12.41
CA LEU A 467 -1.73 8.06 11.63
C LEU A 467 -2.08 6.69 11.06
N ASP A 468 -1.67 6.43 9.82
CA ASP A 468 -1.83 5.12 9.19
C ASP A 468 -0.62 4.87 8.31
N MET A 469 0.23 3.93 8.71
CA MET A 469 1.49 3.60 8.05
C MET A 469 1.54 2.11 7.73
N CYS A 470 1.75 1.76 6.47
CA CYS A 470 2.06 0.41 6.03
C CYS A 470 3.57 0.18 5.97
N ILE A 471 3.98 -1.08 5.94
CA ILE A 471 5.39 -1.42 5.71
C ILE A 471 5.72 -1.20 4.23
N ALA A 472 6.87 -0.60 3.95
CA ALA A 472 7.36 -0.35 2.59
C ALA A 472 7.93 -1.63 1.93
N ILE A 473 7.04 -2.55 1.56
CA ILE A 473 7.35 -3.78 0.80
C ILE A 473 6.52 -3.84 -0.47
N ARG A 474 6.92 -4.69 -1.44
CA ARG A 474 6.36 -4.70 -2.80
C ARG A 474 6.31 -3.28 -3.38
N THR A 475 7.42 -2.57 -3.21
CA THR A 475 7.57 -1.14 -3.48
C THR A 475 8.63 -0.96 -4.55
N LEU A 476 8.32 -0.14 -5.55
CA LEU A 476 9.24 0.33 -6.56
C LEU A 476 9.61 1.78 -6.24
N VAL A 477 10.91 2.05 -6.28
CA VAL A 477 11.48 3.40 -6.14
C VAL A 477 12.01 3.82 -7.50
N LEU A 478 11.57 4.97 -8.00
CA LEU A 478 12.02 5.55 -9.26
C LEU A 478 12.72 6.87 -8.93
N HIS A 479 13.96 7.03 -9.38
CA HIS A 479 14.74 8.22 -9.14
C HIS A 479 15.71 8.49 -10.29
N ALA A 480 15.63 9.68 -10.92
CA ALA A 480 16.58 10.16 -11.91
C ALA A 480 16.97 9.11 -12.98
N GLY A 481 15.97 8.52 -13.63
CA GLY A 481 16.18 7.51 -14.69
C GLY A 481 16.46 6.08 -14.20
N ARG A 482 16.54 5.86 -12.88
CA ARG A 482 16.80 4.55 -12.26
C ARG A 482 15.58 4.05 -11.51
N GLY A 483 15.38 2.74 -11.53
CA GLY A 483 14.35 2.05 -10.77
C GLY A 483 14.93 0.97 -9.86
N PHE A 484 14.31 0.81 -8.69
CA PHE A 484 14.71 -0.15 -7.67
C PHE A 484 13.52 -0.96 -7.19
N LEU A 485 13.68 -2.27 -7.07
CA LEU A 485 12.73 -3.20 -6.45
C LEU A 485 13.50 -4.10 -5.48
N GLN A 486 13.29 -3.92 -4.18
CA GLN A 486 13.95 -4.72 -3.15
C GLN A 486 13.00 -5.78 -2.59
N VAL A 487 13.55 -6.99 -2.41
CA VAL A 487 12.82 -8.20 -1.97
C VAL A 487 13.65 -8.96 -0.95
N GLY A 488 13.00 -9.68 -0.04
CA GLY A 488 13.68 -10.39 1.03
C GLY A 488 12.94 -11.62 1.53
N ALA A 489 13.63 -12.40 2.35
CA ALA A 489 13.19 -13.68 2.88
C ALA A 489 13.59 -13.81 4.36
N GLY A 490 12.73 -14.45 5.15
CA GLY A 490 12.95 -14.68 6.57
C GLY A 490 13.78 -15.95 6.78
N VAL A 491 14.97 -15.81 7.35
CA VAL A 491 15.88 -16.92 7.63
C VAL A 491 15.66 -17.42 9.05
N VAL A 492 15.37 -18.71 9.17
CA VAL A 492 15.28 -19.46 10.43
C VAL A 492 16.27 -20.63 10.43
N ALA A 493 16.45 -21.30 11.58
CA ALA A 493 17.39 -22.41 11.73
C ALA A 493 17.18 -23.53 10.68
N GLY A 494 15.93 -23.79 10.28
CA GLY A 494 15.55 -24.81 9.30
C GLY A 494 15.43 -24.32 7.85
N SER A 495 15.79 -23.07 7.55
CA SER A 495 15.73 -22.53 6.18
C SER A 495 16.63 -23.30 5.20
N GLN A 496 16.18 -23.42 3.95
CA GLN A 496 17.00 -23.94 2.86
C GLN A 496 17.46 -22.76 2.00
N PRO A 497 18.78 -22.49 1.86
CA PRO A 497 19.27 -21.30 1.15
C PRO A 497 18.69 -21.10 -0.25
N GLU A 498 18.56 -22.17 -1.04
CA GLU A 498 17.98 -22.16 -2.38
C GLU A 498 16.47 -21.84 -2.34
N GLY A 499 15.78 -22.31 -1.30
CA GLY A 499 14.38 -22.02 -1.05
C GLY A 499 14.15 -20.54 -0.72
N GLU A 500 15.00 -19.95 0.13
CA GLU A 500 14.93 -18.52 0.46
C GLU A 500 15.18 -17.65 -0.77
N TRP A 501 16.13 -18.02 -1.63
CA TRP A 501 16.33 -17.35 -2.91
C TRP A 501 15.09 -17.43 -3.80
N ALA A 502 14.51 -18.63 -3.96
CA ALA A 502 13.29 -18.82 -4.75
C ALA A 502 12.10 -18.01 -4.20
N GLU A 503 12.02 -17.83 -2.88
CA GLU A 503 11.03 -16.95 -2.26
C GLU A 503 11.23 -15.48 -2.64
N THR A 504 12.48 -14.99 -2.67
CA THR A 504 12.75 -13.62 -3.14
C THR A 504 12.34 -13.41 -4.60
N GLU A 505 12.60 -14.40 -5.47
CA GLU A 505 12.14 -14.39 -6.87
C GLU A 505 10.60 -14.39 -6.98
N ALA A 506 9.93 -15.20 -6.17
CA ALA A 506 8.47 -15.24 -6.12
C ALA A 506 7.88 -13.89 -5.67
N LYS A 507 8.48 -13.23 -4.67
CA LYS A 507 8.09 -11.90 -4.20
C LYS A 507 8.36 -10.79 -5.23
N ALA A 508 9.42 -10.92 -6.04
CA ALA A 508 9.75 -9.97 -7.09
C ALA A 508 8.79 -10.03 -8.29
N ARG A 509 8.24 -11.23 -8.57
CA ARG A 509 7.44 -11.52 -9.78
C ARG A 509 6.32 -10.53 -10.06
N SER A 510 5.55 -10.12 -9.05
CA SER A 510 4.44 -9.17 -9.24
C SER A 510 4.93 -7.80 -9.69
N GLY A 511 6.03 -7.30 -9.11
CA GLY A 511 6.66 -6.04 -9.50
C GLY A 511 7.26 -6.11 -10.89
N LEU A 512 7.97 -7.19 -11.21
CA LEU A 512 8.57 -7.40 -12.54
C LEU A 512 7.50 -7.53 -13.64
N ARG A 513 6.37 -8.20 -13.34
CA ARG A 513 5.25 -8.30 -14.29
C ARG A 513 4.59 -6.94 -14.52
N ALA A 514 4.43 -6.13 -13.47
CA ALA A 514 3.90 -4.77 -13.60
C ALA A 514 4.81 -3.89 -14.47
N LEU A 515 6.11 -4.03 -14.26
CA LEU A 515 7.14 -3.34 -15.01
C LEU A 515 7.13 -3.71 -16.50
N ALA A 516 7.07 -5.01 -16.82
CA ALA A 516 6.95 -5.48 -18.20
C ALA A 516 5.67 -4.99 -18.88
N LEU A 517 4.54 -5.01 -18.15
CA LEU A 517 3.24 -4.57 -18.66
C LEU A 517 3.20 -3.07 -18.95
N ALA A 518 3.74 -2.25 -18.04
CA ALA A 518 3.83 -0.81 -18.23
C ALA A 518 4.81 -0.45 -19.36
N ALA A 519 5.96 -1.12 -19.46
CA ALA A 519 6.92 -0.92 -20.53
C ALA A 519 6.34 -1.24 -21.92
N ALA A 520 5.42 -2.21 -22.01
CA ALA A 520 4.77 -2.59 -23.26
C ALA A 520 3.75 -1.54 -23.78
N LEU A 521 3.27 -0.61 -22.94
CA LEU A 521 2.32 0.43 -23.36
C LEU A 521 2.87 1.34 -24.46
N GLY A 522 4.17 1.62 -24.43
CA GLY A 522 4.81 2.45 -25.48
C GLY A 522 4.93 1.75 -26.83
N LYS A 523 4.74 0.43 -26.87
CA LYS A 523 4.83 -0.41 -28.08
C LYS A 523 3.46 -0.92 -28.56
N ALA A 524 2.39 -0.66 -27.81
CA ALA A 524 1.09 -1.25 -28.07
C ALA A 524 0.40 -0.60 -29.29
N THR A 525 0.10 -1.42 -30.31
CA THR A 525 -0.76 -0.99 -31.43
C THR A 525 -2.23 -1.05 -31.01
N SER A 526 -3.05 -0.15 -31.56
CA SER A 526 -4.50 -0.10 -31.32
C SER A 526 -5.30 -1.24 -31.98
N ARG A 527 -4.64 -2.31 -32.44
CA ARG A 527 -5.28 -3.42 -33.15
C ARG A 527 -5.83 -4.47 -32.18
N LEU A 528 -7.05 -4.93 -32.46
CA LEU A 528 -7.58 -6.16 -31.89
C LEU A 528 -6.66 -7.32 -32.30
N PRO A 529 -6.45 -8.32 -31.43
CA PRO A 529 -5.74 -9.52 -31.83
C PRO A 529 -6.57 -10.23 -32.91
N ASP A 530 -5.90 -10.78 -33.93
CA ASP A 530 -6.57 -11.47 -35.05
C ASP A 530 -7.32 -12.73 -34.58
N GLU A 531 -6.88 -13.33 -33.48
CA GLU A 531 -7.52 -14.45 -32.80
C GLU A 531 -8.23 -13.96 -31.53
N PRO A 532 -9.47 -14.42 -31.24
CA PRO A 532 -10.10 -14.15 -29.96
C PRO A 532 -9.20 -14.69 -28.83
N GLY A 533 -8.85 -13.83 -27.88
CA GLY A 533 -8.14 -14.26 -26.67
C GLY A 533 -8.92 -15.36 -25.94
N PRO A 534 -8.29 -16.11 -25.03
CA PRO A 534 -8.94 -17.18 -24.28
C PRO A 534 -10.05 -16.59 -23.41
N ALA A 535 -11.24 -16.44 -23.97
CA ALA A 535 -12.36 -15.76 -23.37
C ALA A 535 -13.44 -16.78 -22.98
N LEU A 536 -13.92 -16.66 -21.74
CA LEU A 536 -15.31 -16.96 -21.37
C LEU A 536 -15.77 -18.42 -21.39
N ALA A 537 -14.89 -19.42 -21.36
CA ALA A 537 -15.34 -20.81 -21.19
C ALA A 537 -15.78 -21.17 -19.75
N SER A 538 -15.34 -20.41 -18.73
CA SER A 538 -15.56 -20.75 -17.32
C SER A 538 -16.58 -19.86 -16.57
N ALA A 539 -17.12 -18.81 -17.20
CA ALA A 539 -18.17 -17.99 -16.61
C ALA A 539 -19.58 -18.53 -16.95
N ARG A 540 -19.80 -19.84 -16.75
CA ARG A 540 -21.18 -20.34 -16.58
C ARG A 540 -21.54 -20.13 -15.13
N VAL A 541 -22.41 -19.15 -14.91
CA VAL A 541 -23.13 -18.90 -13.67
C VAL A 541 -23.64 -20.24 -13.11
N ALA A 542 -23.08 -20.66 -11.97
CA ALA A 542 -23.73 -21.62 -11.09
C ALA A 542 -24.95 -20.92 -10.48
N GLY A 543 -26.07 -20.97 -11.20
CA GLY A 543 -27.33 -20.37 -10.79
C GLY A 543 -28.47 -21.06 -11.49
N GLY A 544 -29.13 -21.98 -10.77
CA GLY A 544 -30.40 -22.53 -11.19
C GLY A 544 -31.42 -21.40 -11.38
N GLY A 545 -32.10 -21.40 -12.52
CA GLY A 545 -33.08 -20.38 -12.84
C GLY A 545 -33.80 -20.70 -14.14
N ARG A 546 -35.05 -21.11 -13.99
CA ARG A 546 -36.02 -21.46 -15.04
C ARG A 546 -36.01 -20.46 -16.20
N GLY A 547 -36.03 -21.00 -17.43
CA GLY A 547 -36.15 -20.22 -18.65
C GLY A 547 -37.46 -19.42 -18.71
N LEU A 548 -37.33 -18.17 -19.14
CA LEU A 548 -38.42 -17.36 -19.67
C LEU A 548 -38.23 -17.28 -21.18
N ALA A 549 -39.08 -17.99 -21.92
CA ALA A 549 -39.12 -17.94 -23.37
C ALA A 549 -39.83 -16.63 -23.80
N ALA A 550 -39.14 -15.83 -24.60
CA ALA A 550 -39.73 -14.76 -25.39
C ALA A 550 -40.28 -15.36 -26.70
N GLY A 551 -41.54 -15.06 -27.01
CA GLY A 551 -42.23 -15.54 -28.20
C GLY A 551 -41.91 -14.75 -29.47
N GLY A 552 -42.05 -15.43 -30.61
CA GLY A 552 -42.10 -14.88 -31.97
C GLY A 552 -42.43 -16.01 -32.97
N PRO A 553 -43.26 -15.78 -34.01
CA PRO A 553 -44.22 -16.79 -34.47
C PRO A 553 -43.83 -17.55 -35.74
N ALA A 554 -44.49 -18.71 -35.88
CA ALA A 554 -44.99 -19.36 -37.11
C ALA A 554 -44.00 -19.79 -38.22
N ALA A 555 -43.83 -21.12 -38.34
CA ALA A 555 -43.97 -21.85 -39.61
C ALA A 555 -44.26 -23.33 -39.30
N GLY A 556 -45.22 -23.91 -40.02
CA GLY A 556 -45.91 -25.14 -39.63
C GLY A 556 -45.20 -26.45 -39.96
N SER A 557 -45.57 -27.49 -39.23
CA SER A 557 -45.96 -28.80 -39.75
C SER A 557 -46.28 -29.75 -38.58
N SER A 558 -47.49 -30.30 -38.62
CA SER A 558 -47.95 -31.46 -37.84
C SER A 558 -47.25 -32.76 -38.32
N PRO A 559 -47.50 -33.95 -37.72
CA PRO A 559 -48.23 -34.26 -36.49
C PRO A 559 -47.53 -35.28 -35.56
N ALA A 560 -48.14 -35.52 -34.39
CA ALA A 560 -48.64 -36.84 -33.94
C ALA A 560 -48.31 -37.22 -32.48
N GLY A 561 -49.39 -37.50 -31.74
CA GLY A 561 -49.45 -38.44 -30.60
C GLY A 561 -48.87 -37.91 -29.28
N GLY A 562 -49.58 -37.87 -28.16
CA GLY A 562 -50.83 -38.47 -27.74
C GLY A 562 -50.83 -38.51 -26.21
N SER A 563 -52.02 -38.37 -25.61
CA SER A 563 -52.40 -38.81 -24.25
C SER A 563 -51.50 -38.41 -23.06
N GLY A 564 -51.95 -37.60 -22.11
CA GLY A 564 -53.16 -37.82 -21.31
C GLY A 564 -52.84 -37.43 -19.85
N PRO A 565 -53.87 -37.31 -18.98
CA PRO A 565 -54.00 -36.23 -18.01
C PRO A 565 -53.56 -36.65 -16.58
N VAL A 566 -53.61 -35.82 -15.54
CA VAL A 566 -54.75 -35.80 -14.60
C VAL A 566 -54.47 -34.86 -13.40
N THR A 567 -55.40 -33.90 -13.23
CA THR A 567 -55.97 -33.28 -12.00
C THR A 567 -55.16 -32.41 -11.02
N GLY A 568 -55.60 -31.14 -10.87
CA GLY A 568 -55.45 -30.31 -9.65
C GLY A 568 -56.49 -30.63 -8.56
N PRO A 569 -57.09 -29.66 -7.83
CA PRO A 569 -56.64 -28.29 -7.49
C PRO A 569 -57.01 -27.83 -6.03
N LEU A 570 -56.68 -26.55 -5.70
CA LEU A 570 -57.29 -25.60 -4.71
C LEU A 570 -57.09 -25.85 -3.18
N ALA A 571 -56.42 -24.98 -2.38
CA ALA A 571 -56.69 -23.58 -1.93
C ALA A 571 -57.70 -23.47 -0.73
N PRO A 572 -57.95 -22.30 -0.11
CA PRO A 572 -57.14 -21.56 0.89
C PRO A 572 -57.93 -21.15 2.19
N GLY A 573 -57.30 -20.47 3.17
CA GLY A 573 -58.03 -19.67 4.20
C GLY A 573 -57.31 -19.38 5.56
N PRO A 574 -57.65 -18.30 6.33
CA PRO A 574 -56.67 -17.36 6.94
C PRO A 574 -56.86 -17.00 8.46
N VAL A 575 -56.11 -15.95 8.93
CA VAL A 575 -56.34 -14.97 10.07
C VAL A 575 -55.74 -15.33 11.47
N ALA A 576 -55.22 -14.47 12.38
CA ALA A 576 -54.48 -13.18 12.42
C ALA A 576 -54.07 -12.82 13.89
N LYS A 577 -53.18 -11.80 14.06
CA LYS A 577 -52.98 -10.80 15.16
C LYS A 577 -52.25 -11.14 16.49
N GLY A 578 -51.32 -10.23 16.88
CA GLY A 578 -51.02 -9.84 18.28
C GLY A 578 -49.56 -9.43 18.60
N ALA A 579 -49.34 -8.22 19.15
CA ALA A 579 -48.10 -7.67 19.77
C ALA A 579 -48.50 -6.68 20.89
N PRO A 580 -47.61 -6.05 21.70
CA PRO A 580 -46.38 -6.47 22.41
C PRO A 580 -46.41 -6.14 23.95
N ALA A 581 -45.36 -6.45 24.73
CA ALA A 581 -45.18 -5.93 26.11
C ALA A 581 -43.68 -5.81 26.52
N GLY A 582 -43.36 -4.78 27.32
CA GLY A 582 -42.02 -4.31 27.71
C GLY A 582 -41.41 -4.93 29.00
N PRO A 583 -40.36 -4.29 29.58
CA PRO A 583 -39.33 -4.96 30.40
C PRO A 583 -39.53 -4.84 31.92
N ALA A 584 -38.91 -5.75 32.68
CA ALA A 584 -38.86 -5.74 34.14
C ALA A 584 -37.43 -5.57 34.66
N ALA A 585 -37.28 -4.68 35.64
CA ALA A 585 -36.08 -4.43 36.43
C ALA A 585 -36.02 -5.36 37.66
N ALA A 586 -34.81 -5.68 38.14
CA ALA A 586 -34.59 -6.19 39.49
C ALA A 586 -33.29 -5.60 40.07
N ALA A 587 -33.44 -5.06 41.28
CA ALA A 587 -32.40 -4.45 42.11
C ALA A 587 -31.64 -5.50 42.93
N VAL A 588 -30.37 -5.25 43.26
CA VAL A 588 -29.67 -5.85 44.41
C VAL A 588 -28.87 -4.75 45.11
N ALA A 589 -28.95 -4.83 46.44
CA ALA A 589 -28.67 -3.79 47.43
C ALA A 589 -27.19 -3.57 47.77
N ALA A 590 -26.95 -2.41 48.37
CA ALA A 590 -25.75 -1.99 49.07
C ALA A 590 -25.50 -2.80 50.36
N GLY A 591 -24.24 -2.88 50.76
CA GLY A 591 -23.79 -3.34 52.07
C GLY A 591 -22.45 -2.68 52.42
N GLU A 592 -22.53 -1.57 53.16
CA GLU A 592 -21.42 -1.00 53.92
C GLU A 592 -21.08 -1.89 55.13
N GLY A 593 -19.81 -1.93 55.52
CA GLY A 593 -19.36 -2.59 56.74
C GLY A 593 -17.85 -2.40 56.95
N GLY A 594 -17.49 -1.29 57.60
CA GLY A 594 -16.13 -1.00 58.03
C GLY A 594 -15.80 -1.53 59.43
N HIS A 595 -14.48 -1.49 59.72
CA HIS A 595 -13.77 -1.40 61.02
C HIS A 595 -13.52 -2.69 61.83
N PRO A 596 -12.51 -2.69 62.74
CA PRO A 596 -11.12 -2.18 62.62
C PRO A 596 -10.06 -3.13 63.26
N ALA A 597 -8.77 -2.94 62.93
CA ALA A 597 -7.59 -3.02 63.81
C ALA A 597 -6.32 -2.74 63.01
#